data_AF-A0A9X1VD16-F1
#
_entry.id   AF-A0A9X1VD16-F1
#
_cell.length_a   1.000
_cell.length_b   1.000
_cell.length_c   1.000
_cell.angle_alpha   90.00
_cell.angle_beta   90.00
_cell.angle_gamma   90.00
#
_symmetry.space_group_name_H-M   'P 1'
#
loop_
_entity.id
_entity.type
_entity.pdbx_description
1 polymer ?
#
loop_
_entity_poly.entity_id
_entity_poly.type
_entity_poly.pdbx_seq_one_letter_code
_entity_poly.pdbx_strand_id
1 'polypeptide(L)'
;MSNVKLPTPLPLQQFARCVNDAQRPADYIGDWPEAGRVYPVRVLPHVRTGQPQVHVLGFYAERPYGAFAVHRFESVADVWLN
;
A
#
# COMPACT_ATOMS: atom_id res chain seq x y z
N MET A 1 -33.87 7.45 1.04
CA MET A 1 -32.54 6.82 1.17
C MET A 1 -31.91 6.79 -0.20
N SER A 2 -30.79 7.50 -0.40
CA SER A 2 -30.18 7.65 -1.73
C SER A 2 -29.50 6.35 -2.15
N ASN A 3 -29.97 5.72 -3.24
CA ASN A 3 -29.39 4.51 -3.85
C ASN A 3 -28.10 4.81 -4.65
N VAL A 4 -27.27 5.73 -4.18
CA VAL A 4 -26.02 6.08 -4.87
C VAL A 4 -25.00 4.98 -4.56
N LYS A 5 -24.90 4.01 -5.48
CA LYS A 5 -23.82 3.03 -5.47
C LYS A 5 -22.59 3.71 -6.05
N LEU A 6 -21.61 4.01 -5.19
CA LEU A 6 -20.35 4.58 -5.64
C LEU A 6 -19.65 3.61 -6.61
N PRO A 7 -19.05 4.10 -7.71
CA PRO A 7 -18.23 3.27 -8.57
C PRO A 7 -17.10 2.64 -7.75
N THR A 8 -16.84 1.36 -7.97
CA THR A 8 -15.73 0.64 -7.35
C THR A 8 -14.73 0.24 -8.44
N PRO A 9 -13.46 0.67 -8.36
CA PRO A 9 -12.88 1.47 -7.28
C PRO A 9 -13.31 2.94 -7.32
N LEU A 10 -13.40 3.55 -6.13
CA LEU A 10 -13.52 5.00 -6.00
C LEU A 10 -12.33 5.65 -6.73
N PRO A 11 -12.50 6.83 -7.35
CA PRO A 11 -11.40 7.61 -7.92
C PRO A 11 -10.58 8.25 -6.78
N LEU A 12 -10.00 7.43 -5.91
CA LEU A 12 -9.26 7.82 -4.72
C LEU A 12 -7.84 7.26 -4.81
N GLN A 13 -6.84 8.13 -4.68
CA GLN A 13 -5.44 7.77 -4.56
C GLN A 13 -4.98 8.01 -3.12
N GLN A 14 -4.45 6.97 -2.49
CA GLN A 14 -3.89 7.07 -1.14
C GLN A 14 -2.38 7.30 -1.22
N PHE A 15 -1.84 8.06 -0.27
CA PHE A 15 -0.41 8.27 -0.10
C PHE A 15 0.00 7.93 1.32
N ALA A 16 1.10 7.20 1.46
CA ALA A 16 1.66 6.85 2.77
C ALA A 16 3.18 7.03 2.79
N ARG A 17 3.69 7.45 3.94
CA ARG A 17 5.12 7.59 4.21
C ARG A 17 5.66 6.30 4.79
N CYS A 18 6.78 5.79 4.27
CA CYS A 18 7.50 4.72 4.93
C CYS A 18 8.13 5.26 6.23
N VAL A 19 7.80 4.66 7.36
CA VAL A 19 8.35 4.99 8.68
C VAL A 19 9.28 3.91 9.22
N ASN A 20 9.31 2.72 8.59
CA ASN A 20 10.20 1.63 8.94
C ASN A 20 10.57 0.79 7.71
N ASP A 21 11.79 0.97 7.22
CA ASP A 21 12.41 0.21 6.13
C ASP A 21 13.39 -0.86 6.63
N ALA A 22 13.45 -1.12 7.93
CA ALA A 22 14.38 -2.09 8.49
C ALA A 22 13.98 -3.54 8.12
N GLN A 23 14.90 -4.49 8.31
CA GLN A 23 14.63 -5.93 8.14
C GLN A 23 14.11 -6.31 6.74
N ARG A 24 14.77 -5.79 5.70
CA ARG A 24 14.62 -6.34 4.35
C ARG A 24 15.04 -7.82 4.35
N PRO A 25 14.19 -8.77 3.92
CA PRO A 25 14.56 -10.18 3.84
C PRO A 25 15.79 -10.37 2.93
N ALA A 26 16.68 -11.28 3.31
CA ALA A 26 17.92 -11.52 2.55
C ALA A 26 17.67 -12.06 1.14
N ASP A 27 16.56 -12.77 0.94
CA ASP A 27 16.08 -13.33 -0.33
C ASP A 27 15.11 -12.38 -1.08
N TYR A 28 14.94 -11.13 -0.61
CA TYR A 28 14.02 -10.18 -1.23
C TYR A 28 14.57 -9.63 -2.55
N ILE A 29 13.86 -9.92 -3.65
CA ILE A 29 14.14 -9.39 -4.99
C ILE A 29 13.05 -8.39 -5.37
N GLY A 30 13.46 -7.15 -5.62
CA GLY A 30 12.58 -6.05 -6.01
C GLY A 30 12.87 -4.73 -5.31
N ASP A 31 11.93 -3.81 -5.48
CA ASP A 31 11.92 -2.49 -4.87
C ASP A 31 11.59 -2.60 -3.38
N TRP A 32 12.36 -1.88 -2.57
CA TRP A 32 12.17 -1.80 -1.13
C TRP A 32 11.95 -0.32 -0.75
N PRO A 33 10.98 -0.02 0.13
CA PRO A 33 10.69 1.37 0.49
C PRO A 33 11.84 1.96 1.30
N GLU A 34 12.06 3.27 1.17
CA GLU A 34 13.05 4.01 1.94
C GLU A 34 12.35 4.82 3.04
N ALA A 35 12.88 4.79 4.26
CA ALA A 35 12.33 5.56 5.37
C ALA A 35 12.25 7.06 5.04
N GLY A 36 11.13 7.69 5.39
CA GLY A 36 10.84 9.11 5.13
C GLY A 36 10.23 9.39 3.76
N ARG A 37 10.33 8.49 2.78
CA ARG A 37 9.71 8.69 1.45
C ARG A 37 8.20 8.46 1.48
N VAL A 38 7.49 9.26 0.70
CA VAL A 38 6.04 9.15 0.48
C VAL A 38 5.79 8.44 -0.84
N TYR A 39 4.88 7.46 -0.82
CA TYR A 39 4.53 6.66 -1.98
C TYR A 39 3.03 6.69 -2.25
N PRO A 40 2.60 6.61 -3.52
CA PRO A 40 1.23 6.20 -3.82
C PRO A 40 1.03 4.75 -3.40
N VAL A 41 -0.02 4.48 -2.64
CA VAL A 41 -0.30 3.13 -2.10
C VAL A 41 -1.74 2.69 -2.34
N ARG A 42 -1.97 1.40 -2.16
CA ARG A 42 -3.30 0.82 -1.97
C ARG A 42 -3.26 -0.12 -0.77
N VAL A 43 -4.21 0.06 0.16
CA VAL A 43 -4.37 -0.87 1.29
C VAL A 43 -5.40 -1.93 0.90
N LEU A 44 -4.99 -3.20 0.87
CA LEU A 44 -5.86 -4.34 0.54
C LEU A 44 -5.81 -5.39 1.64
N PRO A 45 -6.90 -6.14 1.87
CA PRO A 45 -6.88 -7.27 2.78
C PRO A 45 -6.04 -8.41 2.19
N HIS A 46 -5.19 -9.02 3.02
CA HIS A 46 -4.47 -10.22 2.66
C HIS A 46 -5.45 -11.38 2.43
N VAL A 47 -5.29 -12.11 1.31
CA VAL A 47 -6.27 -13.10 0.83
C VAL A 47 -6.57 -14.21 1.85
N ARG A 48 -5.57 -14.64 2.64
CA ARG A 48 -5.75 -15.75 3.60
C ARG A 48 -6.09 -15.31 5.01
N THR A 49 -5.64 -14.13 5.44
CA THR A 49 -5.75 -13.69 6.85
C THR A 49 -6.70 -12.52 7.04
N GLY A 50 -7.13 -11.86 5.96
CA GLY A 50 -7.95 -10.64 6.01
C GLY A 50 -7.24 -9.41 6.56
N GLN A 51 -6.01 -9.55 7.08
CA GLN A 51 -5.26 -8.44 7.65
C GLN A 51 -4.87 -7.44 6.57
N PRO A 52 -4.91 -6.13 6.85
CA PRO A 52 -4.56 -5.12 5.87
C PRO A 52 -3.07 -5.21 5.51
N GLN A 53 -2.77 -5.00 4.23
CA GLN A 53 -1.42 -4.91 3.69
C GLN A 53 -1.32 -3.72 2.74
N VAL A 54 -0.14 -3.12 2.70
CA VAL A 54 0.16 -1.94 1.89
C VAL A 54 0.83 -2.39 0.60
N HIS A 55 0.20 -2.10 -0.53
CA HIS A 55 0.79 -2.22 -1.85
C HIS A 55 1.31 -0.87 -2.29
N VAL A 56 2.62 -0.74 -2.49
CA VAL A 56 3.21 0.47 -3.08
C VAL A 56 2.99 0.41 -4.59
N LEU A 57 2.31 1.42 -5.14
CA LEU A 57 2.00 1.44 -6.57
C LEU A 57 3.27 1.74 -7.36
N GLY A 58 3.52 0.94 -8.39
CA GLY A 58 4.72 1.05 -9.24
C GLY A 58 5.93 0.26 -8.74
N PHE A 59 5.88 -0.36 -7.55
CA PHE A 59 6.94 -1.26 -7.09
C PHE A 59 6.87 -2.60 -7.81
N TYR A 60 8.04 -3.09 -8.20
CA TYR A 60 8.27 -4.46 -8.62
C TYR A 60 8.79 -5.29 -7.44
N ALA A 61 8.28 -6.50 -7.27
CA ALA A 61 8.88 -7.49 -6.38
C ALA A 61 8.51 -8.91 -6.84
N GLU A 62 9.46 -9.83 -6.69
CA GLU A 62 9.23 -11.25 -7.00
C GLU A 62 8.39 -11.92 -5.91
N ARG A 63 7.64 -12.95 -6.29
CA ARG A 63 6.89 -13.77 -5.33
C ARG A 63 7.85 -14.36 -4.28
N PRO A 64 7.44 -14.42 -3.01
CA PRO A 64 6.10 -14.15 -2.48
C PRO A 64 5.83 -12.69 -2.08
N TYR A 65 6.77 -11.78 -2.33
CA TYR A 65 6.76 -10.44 -1.78
C TYR A 65 6.01 -9.49 -2.72
N GLY A 66 4.76 -9.14 -2.41
CA GLY A 66 3.95 -8.20 -3.20
C GLY A 66 3.28 -7.10 -2.40
N ALA A 67 3.48 -7.09 -1.09
CA ALA A 67 2.86 -6.15 -0.15
C ALA A 67 3.67 -6.07 1.14
N PHE A 68 3.45 -4.98 1.88
CA PHE A 68 4.14 -4.68 3.14
C PHE A 68 3.15 -4.65 4.31
N ALA A 69 3.67 -4.89 5.52
CA ALA A 69 2.88 -4.74 6.73
C ALA A 69 2.52 -3.26 6.98
N VAL A 70 1.30 -3.01 7.46
CA VAL A 70 0.78 -1.64 7.66
C VAL A 70 1.64 -0.80 8.61
N HIS A 71 2.20 -1.40 9.66
CA HIS A 71 3.03 -0.67 10.64
C HIS A 71 4.33 -0.08 10.06
N ARG A 72 4.71 -0.44 8.82
CA ARG A 72 5.84 0.17 8.10
C ARG A 72 5.50 1.51 7.47
N PHE A 73 4.21 1.84 7.40
CA PHE A 73 3.71 3.02 6.70
C PHE A 73 2.78 3.84 7.58
N GLU A 74 2.85 5.15 7.43
CA GLU A 74 1.94 6.12 8.03
C GLU A 74 1.17 6.82 6.90
N SER A 75 -0.16 6.85 6.98
CA SER A 75 -1.00 7.54 5.99
C SER A 75 -0.73 9.04 6.02
N VAL A 76 -0.56 9.64 4.84
CA VAL A 76 -0.24 11.07 4.68
C VAL A 76 -1.40 11.83 4.06
N ALA A 77 -2.02 11.29 3.01
CA ALA A 77 -3.10 11.94 2.30
C ALA A 77 -3.97 10.95 1.52
N ASP A 78 -5.24 11.30 1.35
CA ASP A 78 -6.15 10.68 0.41
C ASP A 78 -6.59 11.76 -0.61
N VAL A 79 -6.36 11.51 -1.90
CA VAL A 79 -6.62 12.46 -2.99
C VAL A 79 -7.73 11.92 -3.90
N TRP A 80 -8.80 12.69 -4.05
CA TRP A 80 -9.85 12.41 -5.02
C TRP A 80 -9.42 12.86 -6.43
N LEU A 81 -9.61 11.99 -7.42
CA LEU A 81 -9.15 12.19 -8.80
C LEU A 81 -10.25 12.72 -9.74
N ASN A 82 -11.24 13.42 -9.18
CA ASN A 82 -12.44 13.90 -9.88
C ASN A 82 -12.35 15.37 -10.32
#